data_AF-A0A2V7QNT3-F1
#
_entry.id   AF-A0A2V7QNT3-F1
#
_cell.length_a   1.000
_cell.length_b   1.000
_cell.length_c   1.000
_cell.angle_alpha   90.00
_cell.angle_beta   90.00
_cell.angle_gamma   90.00
#
_symmetry.space_group_name_H-M   'P 1'
#
loop_
_entity.id
_entity.type
_entity.pdbx_description
1 polymer ?
#
loop_
_entity_poly.entity_id
_entity_poly.type
_entity_poly.pdbx_seq_one_letter_code
_entity_poly.pdbx_strand_id
1 'polypeptide(L)'
;MYRLQGALRRLVASAARPRVAHPYAQEPWFPAFDAEEHASRLMQWEPYVYWRRRPYRGRYINVDSSGRRRTVQPLGRRAPARRIWFFGGSAMWGTGARDEGTIPSQVGALLSEHGVDDVAITNYGETGYVFTQELLRLELELRRGARPDVVVFYDGINDIAAAVMDGQAGVPQNESNRAAEFQLGRRLGPDNDLRAFVTALGLAASRSALLRRLTTLESPAPAESPSSDTLARRVVDTYAATAQLAEALARRYGAQVCYFWQPALYTTRKALTPYEQALRAKLDGDPFERRLRTVPVAATAAIDARMAGVAPGRFTNLSGLFDGDTTTVFLDQIGHTTERADRRLAAVMLDRLLAVLPPTRTGRAIAVRR
;
A
#
# COMPACT_ATOMS: atom_id res chain seq x y z
N MET A 1 10.60 -3.31 -21.83
CA MET A 1 11.81 -4.05 -22.25
C MET A 1 12.45 -4.89 -21.11
N TYR A 2 11.75 -5.14 -19.98
CA TYR A 2 12.36 -5.74 -18.76
C TYR A 2 11.92 -7.18 -18.41
N ARG A 3 11.05 -7.83 -19.21
CA ARG A 3 10.38 -9.08 -18.77
C ARG A 3 10.96 -10.40 -19.29
N LEU A 4 11.80 -10.40 -20.34
CA LEU A 4 12.13 -11.67 -21.04
C LEU A 4 13.55 -12.21 -20.79
N GLN A 5 14.56 -11.36 -20.54
CA GLN A 5 15.88 -11.85 -20.07
C GLN A 5 15.85 -12.30 -18.61
N GLY A 6 15.04 -11.64 -17.77
CA GLY A 6 14.81 -12.06 -16.38
C GLY A 6 13.95 -13.32 -16.24
N ALA A 7 13.14 -13.69 -17.23
CA ALA A 7 12.30 -14.89 -17.17
C ALA A 7 13.10 -16.18 -17.42
N LEU A 8 14.02 -16.18 -18.38
CA LEU A 8 14.86 -17.35 -18.69
C LEU A 8 15.90 -17.61 -17.59
N ARG A 9 16.53 -16.57 -17.03
CA ARG A 9 17.44 -16.71 -15.86
C ARG A 9 16.68 -17.15 -14.59
N ARG A 10 15.44 -16.68 -14.39
CA ARG A 10 14.57 -17.14 -13.29
C ARG A 10 14.14 -18.59 -13.45
N LEU A 11 13.87 -19.08 -14.66
CA LEU A 11 13.51 -20.49 -14.91
C LEU A 11 14.65 -21.45 -14.57
N VAL A 12 15.89 -21.10 -14.93
CA VAL A 12 17.07 -21.94 -14.64
C VAL A 12 17.51 -21.82 -13.17
N ALA A 13 17.41 -20.64 -12.54
CA ALA A 13 17.75 -20.45 -11.13
C ALA A 13 16.64 -20.92 -10.15
N SER A 14 15.38 -21.00 -10.60
CA SER A 14 14.24 -21.47 -9.79
C SER A 14 14.17 -22.99 -9.66
N ALA A 15 14.78 -23.74 -10.58
CA ALA A 15 14.71 -25.20 -10.60
C ALA A 15 15.55 -25.86 -9.48
N ALA A 16 16.49 -25.13 -8.87
CA ALA A 16 17.47 -25.67 -7.93
C ALA A 16 17.34 -25.14 -6.48
N ARG A 17 16.36 -24.29 -6.17
CA ARG A 17 16.17 -23.76 -4.80
C ARG A 17 15.07 -24.54 -4.09
N PRO A 18 15.30 -25.02 -2.85
CA PRO A 18 14.22 -25.59 -2.03
C PRO A 18 13.06 -24.58 -1.94
N ARG A 19 11.85 -25.01 -2.30
CA ARG A 19 10.65 -24.20 -2.07
C ARG A 19 10.40 -24.20 -0.56
N VAL A 20 10.81 -23.14 0.11
CA VAL A 20 10.40 -22.91 1.50
C VAL A 20 8.88 -22.70 1.48
N ALA A 21 8.16 -23.51 2.24
CA ALA A 21 6.71 -23.43 2.31
C ALA A 21 6.26 -22.07 2.86
N HIS A 22 5.12 -21.57 2.36
CA HIS A 22 4.50 -20.36 2.89
C HIS A 22 4.22 -20.52 4.40
N PRO A 23 4.32 -19.45 5.22
CA PRO A 23 4.07 -19.53 6.67
C PRO A 23 2.68 -20.08 7.02
N TYR A 24 1.71 -19.93 6.12
CA TYR A 24 0.36 -20.46 6.26
C TYR A 24 0.11 -21.79 5.53
N ALA A 25 1.14 -22.44 4.98
CA ALA A 25 0.94 -23.65 4.19
C ALA A 25 0.26 -24.80 4.95
N GLN A 26 0.36 -24.81 6.28
CA GLN A 26 -0.27 -25.80 7.16
C GLN A 26 -1.62 -25.34 7.73
N GLU A 27 -2.03 -24.11 7.43
CA GLU A 27 -3.29 -23.56 7.92
C GLU A 27 -4.46 -24.10 7.08
N PRO A 28 -5.51 -24.67 7.69
CA PRO A 28 -6.64 -25.26 6.95
C PRO A 28 -7.36 -24.26 6.03
N TRP A 29 -7.31 -22.98 6.35
CA TRP A 29 -7.95 -21.90 5.60
C TRP A 29 -7.12 -21.42 4.40
N PHE A 30 -5.81 -21.69 4.37
CA PHE A 30 -4.91 -21.02 3.44
C PHE A 30 -5.14 -21.35 1.96
N PRO A 31 -5.39 -22.60 1.55
CA PRO A 31 -5.64 -22.91 0.13
C PRO A 31 -6.85 -22.15 -0.44
N ALA A 32 -7.94 -22.05 0.35
CA ALA A 32 -9.12 -21.29 -0.04
C ALA A 32 -8.86 -19.78 -0.02
N PHE A 33 -8.12 -19.28 0.99
CA PHE A 33 -7.70 -17.89 1.04
C PHE A 33 -6.84 -17.47 -0.15
N ASP A 34 -5.85 -18.27 -0.56
CA ASP A 34 -4.97 -17.96 -1.70
C ASP A 34 -5.76 -17.84 -3.01
N ALA A 35 -6.73 -18.74 -3.22
CA ALA A 35 -7.65 -18.65 -4.36
C ALA A 35 -8.50 -17.37 -4.32
N GLU A 36 -9.04 -17.01 -3.16
CA GLU A 36 -9.79 -15.76 -2.98
C GLU A 36 -8.94 -14.51 -3.15
N GLU A 37 -7.68 -14.54 -2.69
CA GLU A 37 -6.74 -13.43 -2.84
C GLU A 37 -6.44 -13.19 -4.31
N HIS A 38 -6.26 -14.27 -5.09
CA HIS A 38 -6.12 -14.16 -6.53
C HIS A 38 -7.38 -13.60 -7.20
N ALA A 39 -8.55 -14.15 -6.90
CA ALA A 39 -9.81 -13.74 -7.51
C ALA A 39 -10.20 -12.29 -7.18
N SER A 40 -9.90 -11.82 -5.97
CA SER A 40 -10.23 -10.46 -5.51
C SER A 40 -9.32 -9.37 -6.08
N ARG A 41 -8.26 -9.70 -6.85
CA ARG A 41 -7.34 -8.71 -7.46
C ARG A 41 -7.93 -7.98 -8.67
N LEU A 42 -9.16 -8.32 -9.08
CA LEU A 42 -9.82 -7.62 -10.17
C LEU A 42 -10.07 -6.15 -9.80
N MET A 43 -9.52 -5.25 -10.61
CA MET A 43 -9.61 -3.80 -10.43
C MET A 43 -10.63 -3.18 -11.41
N GLN A 44 -11.05 -1.96 -11.10
CA GLN A 44 -11.78 -1.05 -11.97
C GLN A 44 -11.11 0.32 -11.93
N TRP A 45 -11.32 1.12 -12.99
CA TRP A 45 -10.86 2.50 -13.00
C TRP A 45 -11.59 3.31 -11.93
N GLU A 46 -10.85 4.07 -11.14
CA GLU A 46 -11.38 5.00 -10.15
C GLU A 46 -10.83 6.40 -10.45
N PRO A 47 -11.68 7.40 -10.75
CA PRO A 47 -11.23 8.74 -11.06
C PRO A 47 -10.31 9.33 -9.97
N TYR A 48 -9.31 10.12 -10.38
CA TYR A 48 -8.30 10.78 -9.55
C TYR A 48 -7.29 9.88 -8.83
N VAL A 49 -7.66 8.64 -8.50
CA VAL A 49 -6.78 7.69 -7.78
C VAL A 49 -6.45 6.43 -8.60
N TYR A 50 -6.85 6.45 -9.88
CA TYR A 50 -6.62 5.46 -10.94
C TYR A 50 -7.36 4.13 -10.83
N TRP A 51 -7.34 3.46 -9.69
CA TRP A 51 -7.97 2.15 -9.59
C TRP A 51 -8.55 1.85 -8.22
N ARG A 52 -9.52 0.96 -8.19
CA ARG A 52 -10.05 0.35 -6.96
C ARG A 52 -10.40 -1.10 -7.24
N ARG A 53 -10.38 -1.97 -6.22
CA ARG A 53 -10.92 -3.32 -6.38
C ARG A 53 -12.40 -3.32 -6.72
N ARG A 54 -12.80 -4.28 -7.55
CA ARG A 54 -14.20 -4.59 -7.81
C ARG A 54 -14.83 -5.25 -6.57
N PRO A 55 -16.16 -5.18 -6.41
CA PRO A 55 -16.85 -5.91 -5.36
C PRO A 55 -16.56 -7.41 -5.46
N TYR A 56 -16.34 -8.04 -4.32
CA TYR A 56 -15.99 -9.46 -4.23
C TYR A 56 -16.54 -10.03 -2.92
N ARG A 57 -17.07 -11.25 -2.97
CA ARG A 57 -17.59 -11.96 -1.81
C ARG A 57 -16.92 -13.32 -1.71
N GLY A 58 -16.13 -13.51 -0.67
CA GLY A 58 -15.44 -14.74 -0.34
C GLY A 58 -15.66 -15.11 1.13
N ARG A 59 -15.13 -16.27 1.53
CA ARG A 59 -15.15 -16.72 2.91
C ARG A 59 -14.22 -15.90 3.79
N TYR A 60 -13.08 -15.48 3.25
CA TYR A 60 -12.00 -14.81 3.99
C TYR A 60 -11.72 -13.40 3.49
N ILE A 61 -12.03 -13.11 2.22
CA ILE A 61 -11.84 -11.80 1.62
C ILE A 61 -13.19 -11.28 1.13
N ASN A 62 -13.59 -10.12 1.63
CA ASN A 62 -14.77 -9.42 1.16
C ASN A 62 -14.44 -7.98 0.78
N VAL A 63 -14.93 -7.56 -0.39
CA VAL A 63 -14.82 -6.21 -0.92
C VAL A 63 -16.23 -5.68 -1.18
N ASP A 64 -16.56 -4.56 -0.54
CA ASP A 64 -17.90 -3.96 -0.64
C ASP A 64 -18.17 -3.33 -2.02
N SER A 65 -19.39 -2.84 -2.21
CA SER A 65 -19.80 -2.18 -3.47
C SER A 65 -19.03 -0.90 -3.79
N SER A 66 -18.33 -0.31 -2.81
CA SER A 66 -17.46 0.86 -2.98
C SER A 66 -15.99 0.46 -3.21
N GLY A 67 -15.69 -0.83 -3.33
CA GLY A 67 -14.33 -1.33 -3.51
C GLY A 67 -13.49 -1.32 -2.23
N ARG A 68 -14.09 -1.24 -1.04
CA ARG A 68 -13.35 -1.28 0.23
C ARG A 68 -13.30 -2.69 0.80
N ARG A 69 -12.14 -3.05 1.35
CA ARG A 69 -11.99 -4.30 2.12
C ARG A 69 -12.93 -4.25 3.32
N ARG A 70 -13.62 -5.36 3.60
CA ARG A 70 -14.45 -5.50 4.80
C ARG A 70 -13.58 -5.34 6.04
N THR A 71 -14.02 -4.48 6.95
CA THR A 71 -13.41 -4.29 8.27
C THR A 71 -14.33 -4.80 9.35
N VAL A 72 -13.83 -5.70 10.20
CA VAL A 72 -14.54 -6.15 11.41
C VAL A 72 -14.61 -4.97 12.36
N GLN A 73 -15.82 -4.57 12.72
CA GLN A 73 -16.08 -3.46 13.63
C GLN A 73 -15.93 -3.95 15.09
N PRO A 74 -15.68 -3.04 16.06
CA PRO A 74 -15.70 -3.38 17.47
C PRO A 74 -17.00 -4.10 17.87
N LEU A 75 -16.89 -5.05 18.80
CA LEU A 75 -18.05 -5.76 19.33
C LEU A 75 -18.94 -4.80 20.12
N GLY A 76 -20.26 -4.96 19.98
CA GLY A 76 -21.23 -4.10 20.67
C GLY A 76 -21.32 -2.67 20.15
N ARG A 77 -20.80 -2.39 18.93
CA ARG A 77 -20.67 -1.03 18.37
C ARG A 77 -21.87 -0.13 18.66
N ARG A 78 -21.63 0.99 19.38
CA ARG A 78 -22.66 1.94 19.78
C ARG A 78 -22.73 3.15 18.84
N ALA A 79 -23.92 3.72 18.70
CA ALA A 79 -24.14 5.00 18.03
C ALA A 79 -24.43 6.09 19.07
N PRO A 80 -24.04 7.36 18.80
CA PRO A 80 -23.26 7.84 17.66
C PRO A 80 -21.78 7.43 17.72
N ALA A 81 -21.23 6.92 16.61
CA ALA A 81 -19.85 6.43 16.56
C ALA A 81 -18.86 7.50 16.08
N ARG A 82 -17.69 7.60 16.72
CA ARG A 82 -16.51 8.32 16.23
C ARG A 82 -15.91 7.57 15.04
N ARG A 83 -15.56 8.27 13.96
CA ARG A 83 -15.11 7.67 12.70
C ARG A 83 -13.59 7.66 12.62
N ILE A 84 -13.01 6.48 12.48
CA ILE A 84 -11.57 6.28 12.27
C ILE A 84 -11.37 5.74 10.86
N TRP A 85 -10.60 6.47 10.05
CA TRP A 85 -10.32 6.09 8.68
C TRP A 85 -8.87 5.70 8.50
N PHE A 86 -8.65 4.54 7.91
CA PHE A 86 -7.33 3.99 7.65
C PHE A 86 -7.01 4.07 6.17
N PHE A 87 -5.86 4.65 5.85
CA PHE A 87 -5.31 4.80 4.52
C PHE A 87 -3.94 4.11 4.47
N GLY A 88 -3.58 3.65 3.28
CA GLY A 88 -2.31 2.98 3.04
C GLY A 88 -2.35 2.13 1.77
N GLY A 89 -1.23 1.47 1.54
CA GLY A 89 -1.04 0.51 0.46
C GLY A 89 -1.78 -0.83 0.62
N SER A 90 -1.27 -1.82 -0.10
CA SER A 90 -1.71 -3.23 -0.06
C SER A 90 -1.60 -3.87 1.33
N ALA A 91 -0.66 -3.40 2.16
CA ALA A 91 -0.55 -3.82 3.55
C ALA A 91 -1.72 -3.31 4.39
N MET A 92 -2.11 -2.04 4.24
CA MET A 92 -3.33 -1.53 4.89
C MET A 92 -4.60 -2.18 4.35
N TRP A 93 -4.66 -2.48 3.03
CA TRP A 93 -5.76 -3.26 2.44
C TRP A 93 -5.88 -4.67 3.06
N GLY A 94 -4.78 -5.24 3.58
CA GLY A 94 -4.75 -6.55 4.21
C GLY A 94 -4.36 -7.69 3.26
N THR A 95 -3.40 -7.45 2.36
CA THR A 95 -2.81 -8.53 1.53
C THR A 95 -2.11 -9.54 2.43
N GLY A 96 -2.37 -10.83 2.20
CA GLY A 96 -1.91 -11.90 3.09
C GLY A 96 -2.71 -12.09 4.37
N ALA A 97 -3.78 -11.32 4.61
CA ALA A 97 -4.62 -11.43 5.80
C ALA A 97 -6.10 -11.64 5.43
N ARG A 98 -6.80 -12.47 6.23
CA ARG A 98 -8.26 -12.59 6.21
C ARG A 98 -8.91 -11.30 6.70
N ASP A 99 -10.21 -11.11 6.47
CA ASP A 99 -10.92 -9.87 6.85
C ASP A 99 -10.71 -9.54 8.34
N GLU A 100 -10.77 -10.54 9.22
CA GLU A 100 -10.50 -10.41 10.65
C GLU A 100 -9.04 -10.13 10.98
N GLY A 101 -8.10 -10.55 10.13
CA GLY A 101 -6.66 -10.41 10.33
C GLY A 101 -6.10 -9.06 9.92
N THR A 102 -6.83 -8.26 9.14
CA THR A 102 -6.34 -6.97 8.65
C THR A 102 -6.06 -5.98 9.79
N ILE A 103 -5.09 -5.09 9.61
CA ILE A 103 -4.71 -4.06 10.60
C ILE A 103 -5.95 -3.29 11.14
N PRO A 104 -6.86 -2.76 10.29
CA PRO A 104 -8.03 -2.03 10.81
C PRO A 104 -9.00 -2.91 11.61
N SER A 105 -9.16 -4.19 11.23
CA SER A 105 -9.98 -5.14 11.98
C SER A 105 -9.36 -5.48 13.34
N GLN A 106 -8.04 -5.67 13.39
CA GLN A 106 -7.32 -5.90 14.64
C GLN A 106 -7.38 -4.68 15.56
N VAL A 107 -7.30 -3.45 15.03
CA VAL A 107 -7.55 -2.24 15.83
C VAL A 107 -8.97 -2.22 16.38
N GLY A 108 -9.97 -2.59 15.58
CA GLY A 108 -11.37 -2.68 16.05
C GLY A 108 -11.56 -3.68 17.19
N ALA A 109 -10.91 -4.84 17.11
CA ALA A 109 -10.92 -5.83 18.18
C ALA A 109 -10.25 -5.27 19.45
N LEU A 110 -9.06 -4.67 19.32
CA LEU A 110 -8.32 -4.11 20.46
C LEU A 110 -9.03 -2.93 21.12
N LEU A 111 -9.71 -2.06 20.35
CA LEU A 111 -10.55 -0.99 20.90
C LEU A 111 -11.71 -1.57 21.74
N SER A 112 -12.33 -2.65 21.26
CA SER A 112 -13.36 -3.36 22.03
C SER A 112 -12.82 -3.95 23.33
N GLU A 113 -11.61 -4.53 23.30
CA GLU A 113 -10.92 -5.04 24.50
C GLU A 113 -10.63 -3.92 25.53
N HIS A 114 -10.52 -2.67 25.08
CA HIS A 114 -10.33 -1.48 25.92
C HIS A 114 -11.64 -0.75 26.27
N GLY A 115 -12.80 -1.36 25.99
CA GLY A 115 -14.11 -0.76 26.29
C GLY A 115 -14.48 0.43 25.39
N VAL A 116 -13.83 0.57 24.23
CA VAL A 116 -14.13 1.60 23.23
C VAL A 116 -14.97 0.98 22.11
N ASP A 117 -16.30 1.04 22.29
CA ASP A 117 -17.29 0.46 21.37
C ASP A 117 -18.05 1.52 20.55
N ASP A 118 -17.86 2.82 20.81
CA ASP A 118 -18.49 3.93 20.08
C ASP A 118 -17.63 4.41 18.90
N VAL A 119 -17.00 3.50 18.16
CA VAL A 119 -16.19 3.81 16.97
C VAL A 119 -16.66 3.05 15.73
N ALA A 120 -16.45 3.67 14.57
CA ALA A 120 -16.69 3.08 13.26
C ALA A 120 -15.40 3.19 12.43
N ILE A 121 -14.89 2.04 11.99
CA ILE A 121 -13.61 1.94 11.30
C ILE A 121 -13.85 1.71 9.81
N THR A 122 -13.18 2.50 8.97
CA THR A 122 -13.23 2.33 7.51
C THR A 122 -11.83 2.14 6.96
N ASN A 123 -11.62 1.05 6.22
CA ASN A 123 -10.39 0.77 5.50
C ASN A 123 -10.47 1.33 4.06
N TYR A 124 -9.73 2.40 3.80
CA TYR A 124 -9.51 2.98 2.48
C TYR A 124 -8.22 2.50 1.81
N GLY A 125 -7.47 1.61 2.44
CA GLY A 125 -6.26 1.05 1.86
C GLY A 125 -6.51 0.39 0.50
N GLU A 126 -5.53 0.46 -0.39
CA GLU A 126 -5.60 -0.16 -1.71
C GLU A 126 -4.19 -0.50 -2.23
N THR A 127 -4.14 -1.52 -3.07
CA THR A 127 -2.90 -2.06 -3.61
C THR A 127 -2.14 -1.01 -4.42
N GLY A 128 -0.87 -0.81 -4.08
CA GLY A 128 0.04 0.09 -4.80
C GLY A 128 -0.21 1.58 -4.61
N TYR A 129 -1.16 1.98 -3.75
CA TYR A 129 -1.40 3.40 -3.46
C TYR A 129 -0.19 4.04 -2.79
N VAL A 130 0.17 5.22 -3.28
CA VAL A 130 1.13 6.13 -2.65
C VAL A 130 0.39 7.20 -1.84
N PHE A 131 1.07 7.87 -0.92
CA PHE A 131 0.44 8.79 0.02
C PHE A 131 -0.36 9.91 -0.67
N THR A 132 0.08 10.41 -1.83
CA THR A 132 -0.69 11.40 -2.60
C THR A 132 -2.04 10.87 -3.10
N GLN A 133 -2.13 9.60 -3.53
CA GLN A 133 -3.43 9.00 -3.93
C GLN A 133 -4.37 8.88 -2.72
N GLU A 134 -3.80 8.63 -1.53
CA GLU A 134 -4.55 8.51 -0.29
C GLU A 134 -5.08 9.87 0.19
N LEU A 135 -4.27 10.92 0.10
CA LEU A 135 -4.69 12.29 0.34
C LEU A 135 -5.84 12.69 -0.59
N LEU A 136 -5.73 12.40 -1.89
CA LEU A 136 -6.81 12.65 -2.85
C LEU A 136 -8.07 11.86 -2.47
N ARG A 137 -7.95 10.61 -2.00
CA ARG A 137 -9.10 9.85 -1.51
C ARG A 137 -9.75 10.52 -0.30
N LEU A 138 -8.96 10.99 0.66
CA LEU A 138 -9.45 11.73 1.82
C LEU A 138 -10.22 13.00 1.36
N GLU A 139 -9.65 13.79 0.46
CA GLU A 139 -10.29 14.98 -0.10
C GLU A 139 -11.64 14.67 -0.77
N LEU A 140 -11.70 13.60 -1.56
CA LEU A 140 -12.94 13.18 -2.23
C LEU A 140 -14.04 12.83 -1.22
N GLU A 141 -13.72 12.17 -0.12
CA GLU A 141 -14.68 11.86 0.94
C GLU A 141 -15.10 13.10 1.73
N LEU A 142 -14.15 13.98 2.07
CA LEU A 142 -14.42 15.26 2.73
C LEU A 142 -15.35 16.14 1.87
N ARG A 143 -15.10 16.19 0.56
CA ARG A 143 -15.92 16.91 -0.43
C ARG A 143 -17.35 16.37 -0.51
N ARG A 144 -17.55 15.06 -0.31
CA ARG A 144 -18.88 14.42 -0.23
C ARG A 144 -19.62 14.69 1.08
N GLY A 145 -19.03 15.44 2.01
CA GLY A 145 -19.63 15.80 3.29
C GLY A 145 -19.28 14.84 4.43
N ALA A 146 -18.47 13.81 4.18
CA ALA A 146 -18.02 12.92 5.25
C ALA A 146 -17.00 13.63 6.16
N ARG A 147 -16.94 13.26 7.45
CA ARG A 147 -16.08 13.91 8.47
C ARG A 147 -15.41 12.88 9.39
N PRO A 148 -14.18 12.45 9.13
CA PRO A 148 -13.48 11.59 10.07
C PRO A 148 -13.23 12.32 11.39
N ASP A 149 -13.20 11.57 12.49
CA ASP A 149 -12.68 12.07 13.77
C ASP A 149 -11.17 11.82 13.86
N VAL A 150 -10.72 10.68 13.31
CA VAL A 150 -9.30 10.32 13.20
C VAL A 150 -9.00 9.76 11.82
N VAL A 151 -7.86 10.15 11.26
CA VAL A 151 -7.28 9.63 10.01
C VAL A 151 -5.95 8.97 10.33
N VAL A 152 -5.72 7.79 9.78
CA VAL A 152 -4.50 7.00 9.94
C VAL A 152 -3.90 6.78 8.56
N PHE A 153 -2.63 7.13 8.39
CA PHE A 153 -1.84 6.85 7.20
C PHE A 153 -0.75 5.81 7.54
N TYR A 154 -0.60 4.77 6.71
CA TYR A 154 0.36 3.69 6.90
C TYR A 154 1.11 3.42 5.60
N ASP A 155 2.32 3.95 5.51
CA ASP A 155 2.97 4.24 4.23
C ASP A 155 4.47 3.97 4.23
N GLY A 156 5.09 4.36 3.11
CA GLY A 156 6.52 4.46 2.92
C GLY A 156 6.96 3.59 1.76
N ILE A 157 6.63 2.29 1.81
CA ILE A 157 7.13 1.34 0.83
C ILE A 157 6.63 1.60 -0.59
N ASN A 158 5.36 2.03 -0.75
CA ASN A 158 4.79 2.31 -2.06
C ASN A 158 5.34 3.60 -2.67
N ASP A 159 5.49 4.66 -1.87
CA ASP A 159 6.10 5.92 -2.30
C ASP A 159 7.56 5.69 -2.75
N ILE A 160 8.30 4.87 -2.00
CA ILE A 160 9.66 4.48 -2.37
C ILE A 160 9.66 3.63 -3.66
N ALA A 161 8.81 2.61 -3.74
CA ALA A 161 8.76 1.72 -4.89
C ALA A 161 8.40 2.48 -6.17
N ALA A 162 7.39 3.36 -6.12
CA ALA A 162 7.03 4.23 -7.22
C ALA A 162 8.20 5.11 -7.64
N ALA A 163 8.91 5.71 -6.67
CA ALA A 163 10.05 6.56 -6.95
C ALA A 163 11.23 5.81 -7.57
N VAL A 164 11.46 4.56 -7.17
CA VAL A 164 12.49 3.71 -7.79
C VAL A 164 12.11 3.31 -9.21
N MET A 165 10.83 3.01 -9.45
CA MET A 165 10.31 2.66 -10.78
C MET A 165 10.38 3.82 -11.76
N ASP A 166 10.04 5.03 -11.32
CA ASP A 166 9.90 6.20 -12.20
C ASP A 166 11.14 7.13 -12.18
N GLY A 167 12.03 6.95 -11.20
CA GLY A 167 13.20 7.81 -11.00
C GLY A 167 12.89 9.15 -10.35
N GLN A 168 11.64 9.40 -9.93
CA GLN A 168 11.19 10.62 -9.26
C GLN A 168 10.16 10.34 -8.17
N ALA A 169 10.17 11.13 -7.10
CA ALA A 169 9.21 11.00 -6.00
C ALA A 169 7.89 11.70 -6.31
N GLY A 170 6.80 11.28 -5.65
CA GLY A 170 5.50 11.94 -5.73
C GLY A 170 4.63 11.55 -6.91
N VAL A 171 4.95 10.45 -7.57
CA VAL A 171 4.14 9.89 -8.67
C VAL A 171 3.57 8.53 -8.28
N PRO A 172 2.38 8.16 -8.78
CA PRO A 172 1.84 6.82 -8.65
C PRO A 172 2.75 5.74 -9.27
N GLN A 173 2.55 4.50 -8.83
CA GLN A 173 3.21 3.36 -9.49
C GLN A 173 2.74 3.20 -10.94
N ASN A 174 3.64 2.74 -11.81
CA ASN A 174 3.36 2.41 -13.21
C ASN A 174 2.93 3.60 -14.10
N GLU A 175 3.37 4.83 -13.82
CA GLU A 175 3.04 6.01 -14.63
C GLU A 175 3.42 5.86 -16.11
N SER A 176 4.60 5.31 -16.40
CA SER A 176 5.00 5.01 -17.79
C SER A 176 3.99 4.12 -18.54
N ASN A 177 3.35 3.17 -17.85
CA ASN A 177 2.28 2.35 -18.43
C ASN A 177 1.01 3.18 -18.65
N ARG A 178 0.66 4.09 -17.73
CA ARG A 178 -0.51 4.97 -17.87
C ARG A 178 -0.35 5.92 -19.06
N ALA A 179 0.85 6.51 -19.22
CA ALA A 179 1.18 7.35 -20.37
C ALA A 179 1.07 6.57 -21.69
N ALA A 180 1.57 5.33 -21.73
CA ALA A 180 1.47 4.48 -22.91
C ALA A 180 0.00 4.11 -23.24
N GLU A 181 -0.81 3.79 -22.23
CA GLU A 181 -2.25 3.51 -22.41
C GLU A 181 -3.01 4.74 -22.91
N PHE A 182 -2.74 5.93 -22.36
CA PHE A 182 -3.33 7.17 -22.82
C PHE A 182 -2.98 7.47 -24.29
N GLN A 183 -1.69 7.35 -24.65
CA GLN A 183 -1.25 7.52 -26.03
C GLN A 183 -1.88 6.49 -26.98
N LEU A 184 -1.99 5.24 -26.54
CA LEU A 184 -2.64 4.18 -27.31
C LEU A 184 -4.12 4.52 -27.55
N GLY A 185 -4.85 4.92 -26.51
CA GLY A 185 -6.25 5.34 -26.64
C GLY A 185 -6.44 6.50 -27.63
N ARG A 186 -5.53 7.48 -27.63
CA ARG A 186 -5.54 8.59 -28.60
C ARG A 186 -5.22 8.16 -30.03
N ARG A 187 -4.39 7.13 -30.21
CA ARG A 187 -4.07 6.55 -31.54
C ARG A 187 -5.22 5.71 -32.08
N LEU A 188 -5.95 5.02 -31.21
CA LEU A 188 -7.10 4.17 -31.52
C LEU A 188 -8.44 4.93 -31.56
N GLY A 189 -8.43 6.27 -31.70
CA GLY A 189 -9.63 7.09 -31.63
C GLY A 189 -10.80 6.56 -32.48
N PRO A 190 -12.06 6.86 -32.10
CA PRO A 190 -13.26 6.16 -32.58
C PRO A 190 -13.52 6.24 -34.10
N ASP A 191 -12.86 7.16 -34.81
CA ASP A 191 -13.19 7.50 -36.20
C ASP A 191 -12.16 6.98 -37.24
N ASN A 192 -11.39 5.93 -36.94
CA ASN A 192 -10.41 5.43 -37.93
C ASN A 192 -10.01 3.94 -37.79
N ASP A 193 -10.87 3.06 -38.26
CA ASP A 193 -10.69 1.58 -38.24
C ASP A 193 -9.35 1.11 -38.83
N LEU A 194 -8.84 1.78 -39.88
CA LEU A 194 -7.55 1.45 -40.48
C LEU A 194 -6.38 1.72 -39.52
N ARG A 195 -6.42 2.82 -38.76
CA ARG A 195 -5.39 3.13 -37.75
C ARG A 195 -5.49 2.18 -36.56
N ALA A 196 -6.70 1.80 -36.17
CA ALA A 196 -6.91 0.80 -35.13
C ALA A 196 -6.32 -0.56 -35.54
N PHE A 197 -6.58 -0.99 -36.78
CA PHE A 197 -6.03 -2.22 -37.34
C PHE A 197 -4.49 -2.20 -37.43
N VAL A 198 -3.90 -1.13 -37.98
CA VAL A 198 -2.44 -0.97 -38.07
C VAL A 198 -1.80 -0.93 -36.68
N THR A 199 -2.42 -0.26 -35.71
CA THR A 199 -1.94 -0.22 -34.33
C THR A 199 -2.02 -1.60 -33.67
N ALA A 200 -3.11 -2.34 -33.89
CA ALA A 200 -3.26 -3.71 -33.39
C ALA A 200 -2.21 -4.66 -33.99
N LEU A 201 -1.95 -4.55 -35.29
CA LEU A 201 -0.91 -5.31 -35.98
C LEU A 201 0.48 -4.95 -35.44
N GLY A 202 0.76 -3.65 -35.25
CA GLY A 202 2.01 -3.17 -34.65
C GLY A 202 2.19 -3.65 -33.21
N LEU A 203 1.12 -3.68 -32.40
CA LEU A 203 1.15 -4.25 -31.05
C LEU A 203 1.40 -5.76 -31.07
N ALA A 204 0.75 -6.52 -31.96
CA ALA A 204 0.99 -7.95 -32.15
C ALA A 204 2.44 -8.21 -32.57
N ALA A 205 2.97 -7.44 -33.52
CA ALA A 205 4.35 -7.50 -33.95
C ALA A 205 5.33 -7.13 -32.81
N SER A 206 5.02 -6.12 -32.00
CA SER A 206 5.84 -5.72 -30.84
C SER A 206 5.86 -6.76 -29.71
N ARG A 207 4.88 -7.67 -29.68
CA ARG A 207 4.87 -8.84 -28.78
C ARG A 207 5.76 -9.97 -29.29
N SER A 208 6.20 -9.94 -30.55
CA SER A 208 7.20 -10.87 -31.07
C SER A 208 8.51 -10.74 -30.31
N ALA A 209 9.02 -11.87 -29.80
CA ALA A 209 10.31 -11.92 -29.15
C ALA A 209 11.48 -11.54 -30.08
N LEU A 210 11.33 -11.72 -31.40
CA LEU A 210 12.32 -11.41 -32.42
C LEU A 210 12.44 -9.90 -32.65
N LEU A 211 11.32 -9.22 -32.91
CA LEU A 211 11.31 -7.76 -33.14
C LEU A 211 11.77 -6.98 -31.91
N ARG A 212 11.45 -7.48 -30.71
CA ARG A 212 11.95 -6.91 -29.46
C ARG A 212 13.45 -7.02 -29.26
N ARG A 213 14.12 -8.00 -29.87
CA ARG A 213 15.60 -8.13 -29.82
C ARG A 213 16.28 -7.16 -30.79
N LEU A 214 15.59 -6.78 -31.86
CA LEU A 214 16.10 -5.81 -32.83
C LEU A 214 15.95 -4.37 -32.30
N THR A 215 14.80 -4.03 -31.70
CA THR A 215 14.55 -2.68 -31.17
C THR A 215 15.29 -2.37 -29.86
N THR A 216 15.75 -3.39 -29.12
CA THR A 216 16.64 -3.22 -27.95
C THR A 216 18.02 -2.68 -28.30
N LEU A 217 18.47 -2.83 -29.55
CA LEU A 217 19.79 -2.37 -30.00
C LEU A 217 19.81 -0.86 -30.30
N GLU A 218 18.65 -0.25 -30.55
CA GLU A 218 18.50 1.16 -30.90
C GLU A 218 17.93 2.02 -29.78
N SER A 219 17.71 1.46 -28.59
CA SER A 219 17.12 2.22 -27.48
C SER A 219 18.14 3.23 -26.93
N PRO A 220 17.78 4.52 -26.80
CA PRO A 220 18.65 5.51 -26.20
C PRO A 220 19.04 5.07 -24.78
N ALA A 221 20.27 5.41 -24.38
CA ALA A 221 20.75 5.13 -23.03
C ALA A 221 19.73 5.68 -22.01
N PRO A 222 19.32 4.89 -21.00
CA PRO A 222 18.39 5.37 -19.99
C PRO A 222 19.00 6.61 -19.33
N ALA A 223 18.17 7.65 -19.13
CA ALA A 223 18.56 8.82 -18.37
C ALA A 223 19.15 8.39 -17.02
N GLU A 224 20.24 9.04 -16.62
CA GLU A 224 20.97 8.67 -15.42
C GLU A 224 20.03 8.73 -14.21
N SER A 225 19.80 7.58 -13.58
CA SER A 225 18.88 7.49 -12.44
C SER A 225 19.53 8.16 -11.22
N PRO A 226 18.77 8.93 -10.41
CA PRO A 226 19.33 9.58 -9.23
C PRO A 226 19.90 8.55 -8.26
N SER A 227 20.94 8.95 -7.52
CA SER A 227 21.52 8.13 -6.45
C SER A 227 20.46 7.73 -5.42
N SER A 228 20.68 6.60 -4.73
CA SER A 228 19.72 6.12 -3.72
C SER A 228 19.43 7.16 -2.64
N ASP A 229 20.46 7.88 -2.18
CA ASP A 229 20.32 8.90 -1.14
C ASP A 229 19.56 10.14 -1.64
N THR A 230 19.80 10.54 -2.89
CA THR A 230 19.06 11.66 -3.49
C THR A 230 17.59 11.31 -3.67
N LEU A 231 17.31 10.11 -4.17
CA LEU A 231 15.94 9.65 -4.34
C LEU A 231 15.22 9.47 -2.99
N ALA A 232 15.90 8.90 -1.99
CA ALA A 232 15.38 8.74 -0.64
C ALA A 232 15.01 10.09 0.00
N ARG A 233 15.89 11.09 -0.09
CA ARG A 233 15.58 12.45 0.38
C ARG A 233 14.36 13.04 -0.32
N ARG A 234 14.28 12.91 -1.65
CA ARG A 234 13.10 13.37 -2.42
C ARG A 234 11.83 12.69 -1.96
N VAL A 235 11.85 11.38 -1.72
CA VAL A 235 10.68 10.63 -1.19
C VAL A 235 10.27 11.16 0.18
N VAL A 236 11.22 11.32 1.10
CA VAL A 236 10.96 11.83 2.45
C VAL A 236 10.42 13.27 2.43
N ASP A 237 10.98 14.14 1.58
CA ASP A 237 10.51 15.50 1.40
C ASP A 237 9.10 15.56 0.82
N THR A 238 8.81 14.76 -0.21
CA THR A 238 7.46 14.65 -0.79
C THR A 238 6.47 14.09 0.22
N TYR A 239 6.85 13.08 1.01
CA TYR A 239 6.02 12.52 2.06
C TYR A 239 5.65 13.59 3.10
N ALA A 240 6.65 14.32 3.60
CA ALA A 240 6.46 15.39 4.57
C ALA A 240 5.60 16.54 4.03
N ALA A 241 5.78 16.93 2.76
CA ALA A 241 4.94 17.94 2.11
C ALA A 241 3.49 17.47 1.96
N THR A 242 3.28 16.20 1.61
CA THR A 242 1.93 15.59 1.54
C THR A 242 1.28 15.53 2.93
N ALA A 243 2.05 15.21 3.97
CA ALA A 243 1.57 15.24 5.36
C ALA A 243 1.16 16.66 5.78
N GLN A 244 1.90 17.70 5.40
CA GLN A 244 1.50 19.09 5.67
C GLN A 244 0.13 19.44 5.05
N LEU A 245 -0.18 18.92 3.86
CA LEU A 245 -1.50 19.07 3.24
C LEU A 245 -2.57 18.30 4.03
N ALA A 246 -2.29 17.07 4.43
CA ALA A 246 -3.19 16.28 5.26
C ALA A 246 -3.49 16.99 6.60
N GLU A 247 -2.47 17.56 7.26
CA GLU A 247 -2.62 18.37 8.47
C GLU A 247 -3.49 19.61 8.24
N ALA A 248 -3.34 20.29 7.11
CA ALA A 248 -4.17 21.44 6.77
C ALA A 248 -5.64 21.06 6.60
N LEU A 249 -5.92 19.95 5.90
CA LEU A 249 -7.28 19.41 5.77
C LEU A 249 -7.84 18.98 7.13
N ALA A 250 -7.07 18.24 7.92
CA ALA A 250 -7.50 17.76 9.22
C ALA A 250 -7.88 18.91 10.17
N ARG A 251 -7.05 19.97 10.23
CA ARG A 251 -7.40 21.20 10.97
C ARG A 251 -8.68 21.85 10.47
N ARG A 252 -8.88 21.94 9.15
CA ARG A 252 -10.07 22.54 8.55
C ARG A 252 -11.35 21.77 8.88
N TYR A 253 -11.27 20.44 8.93
CA TYR A 253 -12.42 19.55 9.09
C TYR A 253 -12.57 18.98 10.51
N GLY A 254 -11.69 19.35 11.44
CA GLY A 254 -11.75 18.93 12.85
C GLY A 254 -11.34 17.48 13.11
N ALA A 255 -10.49 16.91 12.25
CA ALA A 255 -9.95 15.56 12.41
C ALA A 255 -8.55 15.59 13.06
N GLN A 256 -8.17 14.49 13.73
CA GLN A 256 -6.79 14.21 14.09
C GLN A 256 -6.14 13.29 13.05
N VAL A 257 -4.82 13.38 12.87
CA VAL A 257 -4.09 12.52 11.94
C VAL A 257 -2.94 11.80 12.65
N CYS A 258 -2.81 10.50 12.40
CA CYS A 258 -1.67 9.69 12.83
C CYS A 258 -0.96 9.09 11.61
N TYR A 259 0.37 9.05 11.65
CA TYR A 259 1.21 8.56 10.58
C TYR A 259 2.09 7.41 11.08
N PHE A 260 2.15 6.34 10.30
CA PHE A 260 2.92 5.15 10.64
C PHE A 260 3.79 4.76 9.44
N TRP A 261 5.11 4.83 9.62
CA TRP A 261 6.05 4.38 8.59
C TRP A 261 6.21 2.87 8.67
N GLN A 262 5.79 2.16 7.63
CA GLN A 262 5.66 0.71 7.57
C GLN A 262 7.02 -0.01 7.74
N PRO A 263 7.07 -1.15 8.47
CA PRO A 263 8.21 -2.06 8.41
C PRO A 263 8.27 -2.85 7.10
N ALA A 264 9.49 -3.10 6.63
CA ALA A 264 9.74 -3.97 5.50
C ALA A 264 10.90 -4.94 5.77
N LEU A 265 10.95 -6.03 5.00
CA LEU A 265 12.02 -7.03 5.06
C LEU A 265 13.42 -6.42 4.90
N TYR A 266 13.54 -5.29 4.20
CA TYR A 266 14.81 -4.61 3.93
C TYR A 266 15.25 -3.61 5.00
N THR A 267 14.32 -3.17 5.85
CA THR A 267 14.58 -2.16 6.90
C THR A 267 14.73 -2.77 8.28
N THR A 268 14.30 -4.03 8.47
CA THR A 268 14.43 -4.73 9.75
C THR A 268 15.87 -5.21 10.01
N ARG A 269 16.24 -5.28 11.29
CA ARG A 269 17.47 -5.90 11.81
C ARG A 269 17.24 -7.30 12.37
N LYS A 270 16.03 -7.84 12.22
CA LYS A 270 15.64 -9.19 12.62
C LYS A 270 16.58 -10.26 12.08
N ALA A 271 16.84 -11.27 12.91
CA ALA A 271 17.34 -12.57 12.44
C ALA A 271 16.26 -13.23 11.56
N LEU A 272 16.48 -13.18 10.25
CA LEU A 272 15.51 -13.66 9.26
C LEU A 272 15.32 -15.18 9.37
N THR A 273 14.06 -15.62 9.36
CA THR A 273 13.69 -17.04 9.25
C THR A 273 14.09 -17.62 7.89
N PRO A 274 14.15 -18.96 7.71
CA PRO A 274 14.44 -19.55 6.41
C PRO A 274 13.52 -19.05 5.27
N TYR A 275 12.24 -18.79 5.57
CA TYR A 275 11.30 -18.23 4.61
C TYR A 275 11.68 -16.80 4.19
N GLU A 276 11.96 -15.92 5.15
CA GLU A 276 12.35 -14.54 4.90
C GLU A 276 13.72 -14.43 4.21
N GLN A 277 14.66 -15.33 4.53
CA GLN A 277 15.93 -15.44 3.83
C GLN A 277 15.71 -15.82 2.36
N ALA A 278 14.79 -16.75 2.07
CA ALA A 278 14.45 -17.12 0.70
C ALA A 278 13.78 -15.97 -0.07
N LEU A 279 12.97 -15.14 0.60
CA LEU A 279 12.43 -13.90 0.03
C LEU A 279 13.55 -12.91 -0.28
N ARG A 280 14.47 -12.68 0.65
CA ARG A 280 15.60 -11.76 0.50
C ARG A 280 16.48 -12.15 -0.69
N ALA A 281 16.85 -13.43 -0.79
CA ALA A 281 17.74 -13.97 -1.82
C ALA A 281 17.16 -13.97 -3.24
N LYS A 282 15.85 -13.70 -3.41
CA LYS A 282 15.25 -13.48 -4.74
C LYS A 282 15.58 -12.11 -5.33
N LEU A 283 16.03 -11.14 -4.52
CA LEU A 283 16.28 -9.76 -4.96
C LEU A 283 17.73 -9.39 -5.23
N ASP A 284 18.70 -10.22 -4.90
CA ASP A 284 20.11 -9.83 -5.06
C ASP A 284 20.62 -9.90 -6.53
N GLY A 285 19.71 -10.02 -7.50
CA GLY A 285 20.01 -10.37 -8.89
C GLY A 285 20.33 -9.22 -9.85
N ASP A 286 19.83 -7.99 -9.63
CA ASP A 286 20.01 -6.88 -10.59
C ASP A 286 20.06 -5.45 -9.94
N PRO A 287 20.52 -4.42 -10.69
CA PRO A 287 20.64 -3.04 -10.17
C PRO A 287 19.32 -2.40 -9.71
N PHE A 288 18.18 -2.76 -10.31
CA PHE A 288 16.88 -2.24 -9.93
C PHE A 288 16.46 -2.78 -8.57
N GLU A 289 16.61 -4.10 -8.37
CA GLU A 289 16.30 -4.75 -7.09
C GLU A 289 17.22 -4.26 -5.96
N ARG A 290 18.49 -3.93 -6.27
CA ARG A 290 19.38 -3.26 -5.30
C ARG A 290 18.83 -1.91 -4.85
N ARG A 291 18.25 -1.11 -5.76
CA ARG A 291 17.65 0.19 -5.40
C ARG A 291 16.40 0.03 -4.54
N LEU A 292 15.61 -1.02 -4.78
CA LEU A 292 14.47 -1.39 -3.91
C LEU A 292 14.90 -1.83 -2.50
N ARG A 293 16.21 -1.98 -2.23
CA ARG A 293 16.76 -2.15 -0.88
C ARG A 293 17.41 -0.88 -0.34
N THR A 294 18.26 -0.23 -1.14
CA THR A 294 19.07 0.90 -0.64
C THR A 294 18.24 2.15 -0.40
N VAL A 295 17.24 2.43 -1.24
CA VAL A 295 16.37 3.61 -1.07
C VAL A 295 15.50 3.50 0.19
N PRO A 296 14.82 2.37 0.49
CA PRO A 296 14.08 2.25 1.75
C PRO A 296 14.94 2.43 3.00
N VAL A 297 16.16 1.88 3.02
CA VAL A 297 17.08 2.04 4.16
C VAL A 297 17.43 3.52 4.36
N ALA A 298 17.82 4.21 3.29
CA ALA A 298 18.16 5.64 3.36
C ALA A 298 16.94 6.52 3.73
N ALA A 299 15.76 6.23 3.19
CA ALA A 299 14.54 6.96 3.52
C ALA A 299 14.12 6.75 4.99
N THR A 300 14.20 5.50 5.47
CA THR A 300 13.89 5.14 6.87
C THR A 300 14.85 5.82 7.85
N ALA A 301 16.12 6.01 7.49
CA ALA A 301 17.07 6.74 8.33
C ALA A 301 16.77 8.26 8.40
N ALA A 302 16.08 8.83 7.41
CA ALA A 302 15.83 10.26 7.30
C ALA A 302 14.41 10.69 7.74
N ILE A 303 13.43 9.78 7.72
CA ILE A 303 12.01 10.13 7.88
C ILE A 303 11.67 10.69 9.27
N ASP A 304 12.26 10.17 10.34
CA ASP A 304 11.97 10.61 11.71
C ASP A 304 12.30 12.10 11.91
N ALA A 305 13.50 12.52 11.49
CA ALA A 305 13.93 13.91 11.58
C ALA A 305 13.01 14.84 10.76
N ARG A 306 12.54 14.37 9.60
CA ARG A 306 11.65 15.16 8.75
C ARG A 306 10.26 15.30 9.34
N MET A 307 9.69 14.21 9.85
CA MET A 307 8.33 14.17 10.37
C MET A 307 8.19 14.76 11.77
N ALA A 308 9.27 14.84 12.55
CA ALA A 308 9.28 15.54 13.84
C ALA A 308 8.79 17.00 13.75
N GLY A 309 9.09 17.68 12.64
CA GLY A 309 8.63 19.05 12.37
C GLY A 309 7.23 19.17 11.75
N VAL A 310 6.62 18.07 11.33
CA VAL A 310 5.31 18.06 10.64
C VAL A 310 4.20 17.58 11.57
N ALA A 311 4.42 16.47 12.28
CA ALA A 311 3.42 15.82 13.11
C ALA A 311 4.03 15.36 14.45
N PRO A 312 4.49 16.31 15.31
CA PRO A 312 5.14 15.98 16.57
C PRO A 312 4.23 15.12 17.45
N GLY A 313 4.76 13.98 17.91
CA GLY A 313 4.02 13.00 18.72
C GLY A 313 2.97 12.18 17.97
N ARG A 314 2.72 12.44 16.68
CA ARG A 314 1.72 11.74 15.85
C ARG A 314 2.30 10.96 14.67
N PHE A 315 3.62 11.03 14.46
CA PHE A 315 4.37 10.14 13.57
C PHE A 315 5.03 9.02 14.39
N THR A 316 4.98 7.79 13.90
CA THR A 316 5.66 6.63 14.50
C THR A 316 6.36 5.82 13.42
N ASN A 317 7.68 5.71 13.51
CA ASN A 317 8.46 4.85 12.63
C ASN A 317 8.44 3.40 13.14
N LEU A 318 7.78 2.51 12.39
CA LEU A 318 7.60 1.10 12.78
C LEU A 318 8.68 0.19 12.18
N SER A 319 9.68 0.73 11.48
CA SER A 319 10.71 -0.07 10.79
C SER A 319 11.45 -1.05 11.69
N GLY A 320 11.65 -0.69 12.96
CA GLY A 320 12.32 -1.50 13.97
C GLY A 320 11.40 -2.36 14.84
N LEU A 321 10.07 -2.33 14.64
CA LEU A 321 9.09 -3.00 15.51
C LEU A 321 9.35 -4.51 15.67
N PHE A 322 9.88 -5.12 14.62
CA PHE A 322 10.08 -6.57 14.53
C PHE A 322 11.54 -7.02 14.67
N ASP A 323 12.47 -6.12 15.02
CA ASP A 323 13.90 -6.43 15.08
C ASP A 323 14.24 -7.58 16.04
N GLY A 324 13.46 -7.75 17.11
CA GLY A 324 13.61 -8.85 18.07
C GLY A 324 12.68 -10.05 17.84
N ASP A 325 11.84 -10.05 16.80
CA ASP A 325 10.92 -11.16 16.55
C ASP A 325 11.70 -12.37 16.00
N THR A 326 11.45 -13.56 16.54
CA THR A 326 12.13 -14.80 16.12
C THR A 326 11.31 -15.64 15.14
N THR A 327 10.03 -15.32 14.96
CA THR A 327 9.13 -16.03 14.05
C THR A 327 9.04 -15.34 12.69
N THR A 328 8.36 -15.94 11.71
CA THR A 328 8.15 -15.29 10.41
C THR A 328 7.20 -14.11 10.57
N VAL A 329 7.66 -12.93 10.13
CA VAL A 329 6.89 -11.69 10.14
C VAL A 329 6.49 -11.32 8.73
N PHE A 330 7.45 -11.33 7.80
CA PHE A 330 7.23 -10.83 6.44
C PHE A 330 6.81 -11.95 5.50
N LEU A 331 5.70 -11.73 4.79
CA LEU A 331 5.16 -12.63 3.76
C LEU A 331 5.80 -12.37 2.40
N ASP A 332 6.35 -11.18 2.20
CA ASP A 332 7.07 -10.80 0.99
C ASP A 332 8.16 -9.75 1.22
N GLN A 333 8.64 -9.18 0.12
CA GLN A 333 9.74 -8.22 0.06
C GLN A 333 9.32 -6.77 0.35
N ILE A 334 8.04 -6.45 0.13
CA ILE A 334 7.50 -5.09 0.21
C ILE A 334 6.71 -4.87 1.51
N GLY A 335 6.90 -5.76 2.48
CA GLY A 335 6.47 -5.53 3.86
C GLY A 335 5.05 -5.99 4.17
N HIS A 336 4.44 -6.88 3.37
CA HIS A 336 3.25 -7.58 3.84
C HIS A 336 3.61 -8.48 5.03
N THR A 337 2.77 -8.46 6.05
CA THR A 337 3.04 -9.09 7.33
C THR A 337 2.04 -10.20 7.63
N THR A 338 2.41 -11.13 8.51
CA THR A 338 1.48 -12.14 9.01
C THR A 338 0.38 -11.49 9.85
N GLU A 339 -0.82 -12.09 9.93
CA GLU A 339 -1.91 -11.64 10.82
C GLU A 339 -1.46 -11.46 12.29
N ARG A 340 -0.52 -12.27 12.77
CA ARG A 340 0.10 -12.12 14.09
C ARG A 340 0.90 -10.81 14.20
N ALA A 341 1.67 -10.49 13.17
CA ALA A 341 2.41 -9.24 13.07
C ALA A 341 1.47 -8.04 12.86
N ASP A 342 0.39 -8.19 12.09
CA ASP A 342 -0.66 -7.16 11.94
C ASP A 342 -1.33 -6.83 13.28
N ARG A 343 -1.56 -7.81 14.16
CA ARG A 343 -2.04 -7.55 15.52
C ARG A 343 -1.04 -6.73 16.35
N ARG A 344 0.27 -6.96 16.19
CA ARG A 344 1.32 -6.15 16.85
C ARG A 344 1.38 -4.73 16.30
N LEU A 345 1.22 -4.56 14.98
CA LEU A 345 1.09 -3.23 14.35
C LEU A 345 -0.14 -2.49 14.89
N ALA A 346 -1.28 -3.17 14.93
CA ALA A 346 -2.53 -2.63 15.45
C ALA A 346 -2.43 -2.20 16.92
N ALA A 347 -1.69 -2.94 17.77
CA ALA A 347 -1.46 -2.57 19.15
C ALA A 347 -0.66 -1.25 19.29
N VAL A 348 0.40 -1.06 18.49
CA VAL A 348 1.13 0.22 18.49
C VAL A 348 0.27 1.36 17.96
N MET A 349 -0.58 1.09 16.97
CA MET A 349 -1.53 2.08 16.46
C MET A 349 -2.57 2.45 17.52
N LEU A 350 -3.09 1.48 18.27
CA LEU A 350 -4.07 1.68 19.34
C LEU A 350 -3.60 2.71 20.36
N ASP A 351 -2.35 2.61 20.84
CA ASP A 351 -1.79 3.53 21.83
C ASP A 351 -1.84 4.99 21.35
N ARG A 352 -1.53 5.21 20.07
CA ARG A 352 -1.62 6.54 19.44
C ARG A 352 -3.06 6.99 19.24
N LEU A 353 -3.94 6.07 18.84
CA LEU A 353 -5.36 6.35 18.62
C LEU A 353 -6.06 6.76 19.92
N LEU A 354 -5.82 6.05 21.03
CA LEU A 354 -6.38 6.38 22.33
C LEU A 354 -5.96 7.78 22.80
N ALA A 355 -4.76 8.23 22.45
CA ALA A 355 -4.27 9.57 22.80
C ALA A 355 -4.93 10.70 21.98
N VAL A 356 -5.44 10.42 20.78
CA VAL A 356 -6.00 11.46 19.88
C VAL A 356 -7.51 11.34 19.67
N LEU A 357 -8.12 10.25 20.11
CA LEU A 357 -9.56 10.03 19.98
C LEU A 357 -10.32 11.13 20.74
N PRO A 358 -11.24 11.85 20.08
CA PRO A 358 -12.02 12.88 20.77
C PRO A 358 -12.95 12.24 21.81
N PRO A 359 -13.48 13.02 22.79
CA PRO A 359 -14.43 12.52 23.76
C PRO A 359 -15.62 11.79 23.13
N THR A 360 -16.20 10.85 23.87
CA THR A 360 -17.39 10.11 23.42
C THR A 360 -18.50 11.07 23.02
N ARG A 361 -19.18 10.76 21.91
CA ARG A 361 -20.30 11.57 21.46
C ARG A 361 -21.49 11.30 22.38
N THR A 362 -21.64 12.11 23.43
CA THR A 362 -22.89 12.12 24.20
C THR A 362 -24.00 12.64 23.30
N GLY A 363 -25.13 11.92 23.24
CA GLY A 363 -26.28 12.31 22.43
C GLY A 363 -26.83 13.66 22.88
N ARG A 364 -26.29 14.76 22.35
CA ARG A 364 -26.87 16.09 22.54
C ARG A 364 -28.13 16.14 21.70
N ALA A 365 -29.27 16.24 22.38
CA ALA A 365 -30.53 16.63 21.79
C ALA A 365 -30.30 17.82 20.86
N ILE A 366 -30.79 17.70 19.63
CA ILE A 366 -30.78 18.76 18.63
C ILE A 366 -31.58 19.92 19.23
N ALA A 367 -30.90 20.91 19.79
CA ALA A 367 -31.51 22.21 20.04
C ALA A 367 -31.72 22.83 18.66
N VAL A 368 -32.93 22.62 18.12
CA VAL A 368 -33.45 23.35 16.96
C VAL A 368 -33.41 24.83 17.35
N ARG A 369 -32.40 25.55 16.88
CA ARG A 369 -32.47 27.01 16.83
C ARG A 369 -33.47 27.34 15.72
N ARG A 370 -34.64 27.81 16.13
CA ARG A 370 -35.63 28.47 15.27
C ARG A 370 -35.07 29.76 14.69
#